data_AF-A0A2E9E2E7-F1
#
_entry.id   AF-A0A2E9E2E7-F1
#
_cell.length_a   1.000
_cell.length_b   1.000
_cell.length_c   1.000
_cell.angle_alpha   90.00
_cell.angle_beta   90.00
_cell.angle_gamma   90.00
#
_symmetry.space_group_name_H-M   'P 1'
#
loop_
_entity.id
_entity.type
_entity.pdbx_description
1 polymer ?
#
loop_
_entity_poly.entity_id
_entity_poly.type
_entity_poly.pdbx_seq_one_letter_code
_entity_poly.pdbx_strand_id
1 'polypeptide(L)'
;MKPFLCVISVLILGLSLPAVANDCPSGAEGHLCRAESGDPHAMFKVARAAYMEGRETGDLSEAYEWAWKSKKGGDRWGRQILKMIYINANLHHDPVEAHRWLTRGVNEGNRKKEEGEADQGPADAGHKVVILWLMRLEQTMTKAQIDEANSVVLDLD
;
A
#
# COMPACT_ATOMS: atom_id res chain seq x y z
N MET A 1 -5.84 -54.65 -35.85
CA MET A 1 -7.08 -53.92 -36.22
C MET A 1 -7.38 -52.96 -35.08
N LYS A 2 -7.38 -51.64 -35.33
CA LYS A 2 -7.60 -50.57 -34.32
C LYS A 2 -9.08 -50.54 -33.87
N PRO A 3 -9.38 -50.03 -32.65
CA PRO A 3 -9.79 -48.61 -32.53
C PRO A 3 -9.09 -47.92 -31.35
N PHE A 4 -8.52 -46.71 -31.51
CA PHE A 4 -9.15 -45.38 -31.37
C PHE A 4 -9.72 -45.07 -29.97
N LEU A 5 -9.43 -43.85 -29.49
CA LEU A 5 -9.94 -43.12 -28.30
C LEU A 5 -9.08 -43.30 -27.02
N CYS A 6 -8.79 -42.29 -26.20
CA CYS A 6 -9.21 -40.89 -26.11
C CYS A 6 -8.14 -40.11 -25.35
N VAL A 7 -7.77 -38.92 -25.84
CA VAL A 7 -6.90 -37.97 -25.12
C VAL A 7 -7.78 -37.27 -24.08
N ILE A 8 -7.47 -37.41 -22.79
CA ILE A 8 -8.00 -36.50 -21.77
C ILE A 8 -6.80 -35.89 -21.04
N SER A 9 -6.28 -34.84 -21.64
CA SER A 9 -5.51 -33.80 -20.97
C SER A 9 -6.43 -33.16 -19.92
N VAL A 10 -6.32 -33.57 -18.66
CA VAL A 10 -6.95 -32.83 -17.55
C VAL A 10 -6.08 -31.59 -17.32
N LEU A 11 -6.44 -30.54 -18.05
CA LEU A 11 -6.09 -29.17 -17.73
C LEU A 11 -6.67 -28.88 -16.36
N ILE A 12 -5.85 -28.91 -15.31
CA ILE A 12 -6.21 -28.34 -14.02
C ILE A 12 -6.22 -26.82 -14.23
N LEU A 13 -7.35 -26.33 -14.72
CA LEU A 13 -7.70 -24.92 -14.69
C LEU A 13 -7.64 -24.49 -13.23
N GLY A 14 -6.68 -23.62 -12.94
CA GLY A 14 -6.59 -22.94 -11.64
C GLY A 14 -7.95 -22.37 -11.30
N LEU A 15 -8.49 -22.82 -10.17
CA LEU A 15 -9.71 -22.29 -9.57
C LEU A 15 -9.40 -20.85 -9.13
N SER A 16 -9.45 -19.91 -10.07
CA SER A 16 -9.73 -18.53 -9.74
C SER A 16 -11.22 -18.48 -9.41
N LEU A 17 -11.55 -18.28 -8.13
CA LEU A 17 -12.90 -17.93 -7.72
C LEU A 17 -13.01 -16.40 -7.74
N PRO A 18 -13.66 -15.76 -8.73
CA PRO A 18 -14.21 -14.43 -8.55
C PRO A 18 -15.68 -14.60 -8.18
N ALA A 19 -15.98 -15.06 -6.97
CA ALA A 19 -17.36 -15.38 -6.59
C ALA A 19 -17.81 -14.76 -5.26
N VAL A 20 -17.13 -13.73 -4.73
CA VAL A 20 -17.57 -13.02 -3.51
C VAL A 20 -17.92 -11.54 -3.74
N ALA A 21 -17.58 -10.96 -4.90
CA ALA A 21 -17.78 -9.53 -5.14
C ALA A 21 -19.23 -9.15 -5.49
N ASN A 22 -20.08 -10.11 -5.89
CA ASN A 22 -21.41 -9.83 -6.42
C ASN A 22 -22.46 -9.44 -5.35
N ASP A 23 -22.20 -9.68 -4.06
CA ASP A 23 -23.15 -9.40 -2.97
C ASP A 23 -22.86 -8.10 -2.22
N CYS A 24 -21.77 -7.39 -2.55
CA CYS A 24 -21.43 -6.16 -1.85
C CYS A 24 -22.40 -5.02 -2.22
N PRO A 25 -22.95 -4.28 -1.24
CA PRO A 25 -23.87 -3.18 -1.51
C PRO A 25 -23.21 -2.03 -2.29
N SER A 26 -24.01 -1.04 -2.65
CA SER A 26 -23.50 0.24 -3.17
C SER A 26 -23.05 1.16 -2.03
N GLY A 27 -22.24 2.18 -2.33
CA GLY A 27 -21.77 3.14 -1.34
C GLY A 27 -20.59 2.66 -0.48
N ALA A 28 -20.40 3.32 0.68
CA ALA A 28 -19.24 3.14 1.56
C ALA A 28 -19.12 1.71 2.13
N GLU A 29 -20.21 1.16 2.67
CA GLU A 29 -20.26 -0.24 3.14
C GLU A 29 -19.92 -1.23 2.03
N GLY A 30 -20.36 -0.93 0.81
CA GLY A 30 -19.98 -1.67 -0.39
C GLY A 30 -18.50 -1.63 -0.71
N HIS A 31 -17.85 -0.48 -0.50
CA HIS A 31 -16.41 -0.34 -0.72
C HIS A 31 -15.62 -1.17 0.29
N LEU A 32 -16.03 -1.21 1.56
CA LEU A 32 -15.37 -2.04 2.57
C LEU A 32 -15.51 -3.53 2.23
N CYS A 33 -16.73 -4.01 1.96
CA CYS A 33 -16.97 -5.41 1.56
C CYS A 33 -16.10 -5.85 0.36
N ARG A 34 -15.99 -5.00 -0.69
CA ARG A 34 -15.13 -5.29 -1.85
C ARG A 34 -13.64 -5.23 -1.51
N ALA A 35 -13.23 -4.29 -0.66
CA ALA A 35 -11.84 -4.15 -0.24
C ALA A 35 -11.39 -5.38 0.57
N GLU A 36 -12.23 -5.86 1.50
CA GLU A 36 -12.01 -7.09 2.26
C GLU A 36 -11.99 -8.33 1.35
N SER A 37 -12.74 -8.29 0.25
CA SER A 37 -12.75 -9.32 -0.80
C SER A 37 -11.55 -9.25 -1.76
N GLY A 38 -10.61 -8.32 -1.54
CA GLY A 38 -9.38 -8.22 -2.32
C GLY A 38 -9.40 -7.25 -3.50
N ASP A 39 -10.47 -6.46 -3.70
CA ASP A 39 -10.52 -5.44 -4.77
C ASP A 39 -9.58 -4.27 -4.45
N PRO A 40 -8.47 -4.09 -5.19
CA PRO A 40 -7.47 -3.06 -4.88
C PRO A 40 -8.00 -1.62 -5.09
N HIS A 41 -8.98 -1.44 -5.97
CA HIS A 41 -9.61 -0.15 -6.19
C HIS A 41 -10.58 0.19 -5.07
N ALA A 42 -11.30 -0.81 -4.54
CA ALA A 42 -12.11 -0.64 -3.35
C ALA A 42 -11.25 -0.32 -2.12
N MET A 43 -10.10 -0.97 -1.95
CA MET A 43 -9.11 -0.64 -0.90
C MET A 43 -8.68 0.83 -0.99
N PHE A 44 -8.45 1.37 -2.20
CA PHE A 44 -8.17 2.79 -2.38
C PHE A 44 -9.31 3.67 -1.84
N LYS A 45 -10.57 3.32 -2.11
CA LYS A 45 -11.71 4.11 -1.66
C LYS A 45 -11.83 4.11 -0.13
N VAL A 46 -11.58 2.97 0.51
CA VAL A 46 -11.51 2.86 1.98
C VAL A 46 -10.35 3.70 2.51
N ALA A 47 -9.15 3.55 1.94
CA ALA A 47 -7.98 4.33 2.32
C ALA A 47 -8.20 5.84 2.21
N ARG A 48 -8.91 6.30 1.17
CA ARG A 48 -9.24 7.71 0.98
C ARG A 48 -10.21 8.21 2.04
N ALA A 49 -11.21 7.43 2.42
CA ALA A 49 -12.14 7.79 3.49
C ALA A 49 -11.40 7.90 4.83
N ALA A 50 -10.63 6.85 5.18
CA ALA A 50 -9.80 6.82 6.38
C ALA A 50 -8.77 7.96 6.41
N TYR A 51 -8.21 8.35 5.27
CA TYR A 51 -7.29 9.49 5.20
C TYR A 51 -7.97 10.82 5.55
N MET A 52 -9.21 11.03 5.13
CA MET A 52 -9.94 12.27 5.43
C MET A 52 -10.24 12.36 6.93
N GLU A 53 -10.70 11.26 7.53
CA GLU A 53 -10.92 11.17 8.98
C GLU A 53 -9.62 11.31 9.76
N GLY A 54 -8.58 10.56 9.36
CA GLY A 54 -7.28 10.56 10.00
C GLY A 54 -6.56 11.90 10.04
N ARG A 55 -6.85 12.78 9.08
CA ARG A 55 -6.36 14.17 9.09
C ARG A 55 -6.99 15.04 10.17
N GLU A 56 -8.20 14.71 10.59
CA GLU A 56 -8.92 15.42 11.65
C GLU A 56 -8.56 14.84 13.02
N THR A 57 -8.42 13.51 13.11
CA THR A 57 -8.13 12.80 14.37
C THR A 57 -6.64 12.74 14.72
N GLY A 58 -5.76 12.85 13.73
CA GLY A 58 -4.32 12.60 13.89
C GLY A 58 -3.94 11.11 13.81
N ASP A 59 -4.86 10.23 13.41
CA ASP A 59 -4.62 8.80 13.22
C ASP A 59 -4.69 8.44 11.73
N LEU A 60 -3.52 8.23 11.10
CA LEU A 60 -3.42 7.87 9.69
C LEU A 60 -3.21 6.37 9.48
N SER A 61 -3.24 5.55 10.53
CA SER A 61 -2.80 4.15 10.48
C SER A 61 -3.73 3.30 9.61
N GLU A 62 -5.06 3.47 9.72
CA GLU A 62 -6.00 2.78 8.84
C GLU A 62 -5.84 3.22 7.37
N ALA A 63 -5.64 4.52 7.14
CA ALA A 63 -5.41 5.05 5.80
C ALA A 63 -4.15 4.44 5.18
N TYR A 64 -3.07 4.32 5.95
CA TYR A 64 -1.82 3.72 5.52
C TYR A 64 -1.98 2.26 5.15
N GLU A 65 -2.61 1.47 6.03
CA GLU A 65 -2.84 0.04 5.84
C GLU A 65 -3.61 -0.25 4.53
N TRP A 66 -4.74 0.41 4.33
CA TRP A 66 -5.53 0.21 3.12
C TRP A 66 -4.85 0.75 1.86
N ALA A 67 -4.14 1.88 1.94
CA ALA A 67 -3.40 2.43 0.81
C ALA A 67 -2.25 1.50 0.39
N TRP A 68 -1.58 0.87 1.37
CA TRP A 68 -0.54 -0.11 1.13
C TRP A 68 -1.09 -1.36 0.45
N LYS A 69 -2.19 -1.92 0.96
CA LYS A 69 -2.87 -3.07 0.33
C LYS A 69 -3.32 -2.76 -1.09
N SER A 70 -3.94 -1.59 -1.30
CA SER A 70 -4.37 -1.10 -2.63
C SER A 70 -3.19 -1.03 -3.62
N LYS A 71 -2.07 -0.44 -3.20
CA LYS A 71 -0.84 -0.38 -4.01
C LYS A 71 -0.32 -1.78 -4.32
N LYS A 72 -0.26 -2.68 -3.34
CA LYS A 72 0.23 -4.06 -3.51
C LYS A 72 -0.65 -4.85 -4.49
N GLY A 73 -1.96 -4.61 -4.46
CA GLY A 73 -2.90 -5.13 -5.45
C GLY A 73 -2.81 -4.47 -6.84
N GLY A 74 -1.88 -3.54 -7.05
CA GLY A 74 -1.61 -2.93 -8.35
C GLY A 74 -2.40 -1.65 -8.65
N ASP A 75 -3.28 -1.20 -7.75
CA ASP A 75 -4.04 0.04 -7.98
C ASP A 75 -3.13 1.27 -7.81
N ARG A 76 -3.07 2.09 -8.87
CA ARG A 76 -2.22 3.29 -8.94
C ARG A 76 -2.64 4.39 -7.96
N TRP A 77 -3.91 4.41 -7.54
CA TRP A 77 -4.45 5.36 -6.58
C TRP A 77 -4.05 5.00 -5.14
N GLY A 78 -3.80 3.72 -4.83
CA GLY A 78 -3.15 3.32 -3.59
C GLY A 78 -1.79 4.03 -3.40
N ARG A 79 -0.97 4.09 -4.46
CA ARG A 79 0.29 4.87 -4.46
C ARG A 79 0.07 6.36 -4.25
N GLN A 80 -1.03 6.91 -4.77
CA GLN A 80 -1.34 8.32 -4.60
C GLN A 80 -1.71 8.66 -3.16
N ILE A 81 -2.49 7.81 -2.48
CA ILE A 81 -2.81 8.00 -1.06
C ILE A 81 -1.55 7.88 -0.19
N LEU A 82 -0.67 6.91 -0.45
CA LEU A 82 0.60 6.81 0.29
C LEU A 82 1.46 8.08 0.17
N LYS A 83 1.54 8.69 -1.03
CA LYS A 83 2.21 9.99 -1.20
C LYS A 83 1.60 11.09 -0.32
N MET A 84 0.27 11.12 -0.23
CA MET A 84 -0.44 12.08 0.63
C MET A 84 -0.17 11.82 2.11
N ILE A 85 -0.14 10.56 2.54
CA ILE A 85 0.21 10.16 3.91
C ILE A 85 1.64 10.59 4.23
N TYR A 86 2.62 10.30 3.37
CA TYR A 86 4.02 10.68 3.60
C TYR A 86 4.22 12.20 3.75
N ILE A 87 3.55 13.00 2.93
CA ILE A 87 3.59 14.47 3.00
C ILE A 87 2.97 14.99 4.32
N ASN A 88 2.08 14.22 4.93
CA ASN A 88 1.37 14.59 6.16
C ASN A 88 1.75 13.69 7.34
N ALA A 89 2.88 12.98 7.27
CA ALA A 89 3.27 12.00 8.28
C ALA A 89 3.44 12.63 9.68
N ASN A 90 3.78 13.92 9.73
CA ASN A 90 3.87 14.71 10.95
C ASN A 90 2.51 15.05 11.60
N LEU A 91 1.38 14.82 10.92
CA LEU A 91 0.05 14.92 11.53
C LEU A 91 -0.27 13.69 12.37
N HIS A 92 0.43 12.58 12.15
CA HIS A 92 0.17 11.36 12.89
C HIS A 92 0.68 11.51 14.34
N HIS A 93 -0.17 11.16 15.31
CA HIS A 93 0.16 11.26 16.72
C HIS A 93 1.30 10.33 17.17
N ASP A 94 1.58 9.26 16.42
CA ASP A 94 2.69 8.34 16.66
C ASP A 94 3.81 8.59 15.63
N PRO A 95 4.84 9.39 15.98
CA PRO A 95 5.94 9.66 15.07
C PRO A 95 6.83 8.42 14.84
N VAL A 96 6.82 7.42 15.73
CA VAL A 96 7.56 6.16 15.55
C VAL A 96 6.92 5.36 14.44
N GLU A 97 5.59 5.25 14.43
CA GLU A 97 4.85 4.56 13.38
C GLU A 97 4.99 5.29 12.03
N ALA A 98 4.83 6.62 12.02
CA ALA A 98 5.02 7.44 10.83
C ALA A 98 6.43 7.34 10.24
N HIS A 99 7.46 7.23 11.09
CA HIS A 99 8.84 7.01 10.67
C HIS A 99 9.01 5.66 9.96
N ARG A 100 8.44 4.58 10.51
CA ARG A 100 8.46 3.24 9.88
C ARG A 100 7.83 3.27 8.48
N TRP A 101 6.72 3.98 8.31
CA TRP A 101 6.06 4.13 7.01
C TRP A 101 6.93 4.83 5.96
N LEU A 102 7.57 5.93 6.34
CA LEU A 102 8.46 6.71 5.49
C LEU A 102 9.72 5.90 5.15
N THR A 103 10.32 5.23 6.13
CA THR A 103 11.47 4.34 5.95
C THR A 103 11.15 3.22 4.96
N ARG A 104 9.97 2.59 5.06
CA ARG A 104 9.52 1.59 4.07
C ARG A 104 9.42 2.17 2.66
N GLY A 105 8.93 3.39 2.52
CA GLY A 105 8.85 4.10 1.23
C GLY A 105 10.23 4.45 0.64
N VAL A 106 11.20 4.82 1.49
CA VAL A 106 12.60 5.00 1.09
C VAL A 106 13.19 3.67 0.61
N ASN A 107 13.04 2.60 1.39
CA ASN A 107 13.58 1.28 1.05
C ASN A 107 13.00 0.74 -0.27
N GLU A 108 11.70 0.89 -0.50
CA GLU A 108 11.09 0.51 -1.78
C GLU A 108 11.68 1.29 -2.95
N GLY A 109 11.87 2.61 -2.80
CA GLY A 109 12.45 3.42 -3.88
C GLY A 109 13.92 3.12 -4.14
N ASN A 110 14.69 2.77 -3.11
CA ASN A 110 16.07 2.30 -3.26
C ASN A 110 16.11 0.96 -4.03
N ARG A 111 15.28 -0.01 -3.64
CA ARG A 111 15.17 -1.30 -4.33
C ARG A 111 14.82 -1.14 -5.81
N LYS A 112 13.86 -0.27 -6.15
CA LYS A 112 13.50 0.02 -7.55
C LYS A 112 14.65 0.57 -8.38
N LYS A 113 15.47 1.45 -7.78
CA LYS A 113 16.68 1.98 -8.44
C LYS A 113 17.71 0.88 -8.67
N GLU A 114 17.93 0.02 -7.66
CA GLU A 114 18.85 -1.11 -7.74
C GLU A 114 18.43 -2.13 -8.82
N GLU A 115 17.12 -2.38 -8.96
CA GLU A 115 16.53 -3.26 -9.97
C GLU A 115 16.51 -2.65 -11.39
N GLY A 116 16.94 -1.39 -11.54
CA GLY A 116 16.95 -0.70 -12.83
C GLY A 116 15.55 -0.34 -13.35
N GLU A 117 14.54 -0.29 -12.47
CA GLU A 117 13.19 0.15 -12.84
C GLU A 117 13.21 1.67 -13.09
N ALA A 118 13.38 2.05 -14.37
CA ALA A 118 13.40 3.44 -14.79
C ALA A 118 12.02 4.07 -14.57
N ASP A 119 11.89 4.92 -13.55
CA ASP A 119 10.72 5.77 -13.34
C ASP A 119 10.54 6.65 -14.59
N GLN A 120 9.47 6.41 -15.36
CA GLN A 120 9.20 7.10 -16.64
C GLN A 120 8.77 8.57 -16.46
N GLY A 121 9.03 9.18 -15.30
CA GLY A 121 8.88 10.61 -15.01
C GLY A 121 10.23 11.31 -14.91
N PRO A 122 10.30 12.60 -14.51
CA PRO A 122 11.56 13.17 -14.06
C PRO A 122 12.07 12.32 -12.89
N ALA A 123 13.05 11.48 -13.19
CA ALA A 123 13.57 10.46 -12.31
C ALA A 123 13.79 11.07 -10.92
N ASP A 124 13.28 10.40 -9.89
CA ASP A 124 13.66 10.63 -8.48
C ASP A 124 12.83 11.66 -7.69
N ALA A 125 11.84 12.34 -8.27
CA ALA A 125 11.07 13.34 -7.48
C ALA A 125 10.26 12.70 -6.33
N GLY A 126 9.57 11.59 -6.59
CA GLY A 126 8.74 10.93 -5.57
C GLY A 126 9.57 10.35 -4.42
N HIS A 127 10.64 9.63 -4.73
CA HIS A 127 11.51 9.02 -3.74
C HIS A 127 12.31 10.07 -2.93
N LYS A 128 12.87 11.10 -3.59
CA LYS A 128 13.48 12.25 -2.89
C LYS A 128 12.51 12.94 -1.94
N VAL A 129 11.24 13.08 -2.33
CA VAL A 129 10.22 13.67 -1.47
C VAL A 129 10.01 12.83 -0.21
N VAL A 130 9.95 11.49 -0.30
CA VAL A 130 9.83 10.64 0.90
C VAL A 130 11.04 10.79 1.83
N ILE A 131 12.26 10.83 1.28
CA ILE A 131 13.49 11.08 2.07
C ILE A 131 13.40 12.43 2.79
N LEU A 132 12.97 13.49 2.10
CA LEU A 132 12.83 14.83 2.70
C LEU A 132 11.82 14.84 3.86
N TRP A 133 10.70 14.13 3.74
CA TRP A 133 9.72 14.03 4.83
C TRP A 133 10.21 13.17 5.99
N LEU A 134 10.98 12.10 5.73
CA LEU A 134 11.67 11.33 6.77
C LEU A 134 12.61 12.22 7.58
N MET A 135 13.49 12.97 6.89
CA MET A 135 14.41 13.90 7.55
C MET A 135 13.68 14.99 8.35
N ARG A 136 12.54 15.48 7.85
CA ARG A 136 11.74 16.48 8.56
C ARG A 136 11.06 15.89 9.81
N LEU A 137 10.54 14.67 9.72
CA LEU A 137 9.95 13.98 10.87
C LEU A 137 11.01 13.74 11.95
N GLU A 138 12.19 13.27 11.56
CA GLU A 138 13.31 13.03 12.49
C GLU A 138 13.76 14.28 13.26
N GLN A 139 13.64 15.48 12.67
CA GLN A 139 13.92 16.75 13.38
C GLN A 139 12.98 17.01 14.57
N THR A 140 11.81 16.37 14.58
CA THR A 140 10.82 16.48 15.67
C THR A 140 10.85 15.31 16.64
N MET A 141 11.63 14.28 16.35
CA MET A 141 11.72 13.05 17.15
C MET A 141 12.91 13.10 18.10
N THR A 142 12.79 12.38 19.22
CA THR A 142 13.94 12.07 20.08
C THR A 142 14.78 10.96 19.45
N LYS A 143 16.06 10.89 19.84
CA LYS A 143 16.94 9.78 19.44
C LYS A 143 16.32 8.42 19.81
N ALA A 144 15.72 8.29 21.00
CA ALA A 144 15.08 7.05 21.44
C ALA A 144 13.93 6.62 20.52
N GLN A 145 13.08 7.57 20.08
CA GLN A 145 12.02 7.28 19.12
C GLN A 145 12.55 6.86 17.75
N ILE A 146 13.63 7.47 17.28
CA ILE A 146 14.29 7.09 16.02
C ILE A 146 14.90 5.68 16.13
N ASP A 147 15.60 5.40 17.24
CA ASP A 147 16.19 4.09 17.51
C ASP A 147 15.09 3.00 17.59
N GLU A 148 13.96 3.31 18.24
CA GLU A 148 12.80 2.43 18.30
C GLU A 148 12.15 2.20 16.93
N ALA A 149 11.97 3.25 16.13
CA ALA A 149 11.40 3.14 14.80
C ALA A 149 12.26 2.22 13.92
N ASN A 150 13.57 2.42 13.95
CA ASN A 150 14.55 1.64 13.18
C ASN A 150 14.72 0.20 13.68
N SER A 151 14.30 -0.12 14.91
CA SER A 151 14.37 -1.50 15.44
C SER A 151 13.38 -2.46 14.76
N VAL A 152 12.37 -1.93 14.08
CA VAL A 152 11.34 -2.70 13.36
C VAL A 152 11.30 -2.24 11.91
N VAL A 153 11.68 -3.14 11.00
CA VAL A 153 11.56 -2.92 9.56
C VAL A 153 10.23 -3.50 9.10
N LEU A 154 9.41 -2.68 8.43
CA LEU A 154 8.23 -3.18 7.74
C LEU A 154 8.68 -3.88 6.44
N ASP A 155 8.31 -5.14 6.29
CA ASP A 155 8.68 -5.96 5.12
C ASP A 155 8.24 -5.32 3.80
N LEU A 156 8.95 -5.58 2.70
CA LEU A 156 8.56 -5.08 1.37
C LEU A 156 7.60 -6.03 0.63
N ASP A 157 7.30 -7.17 1.25
CA ASP A 157 6.64 -8.35 0.69
C ASP A 157 5.19 -8.14 0.26
#